data_AF-A0A174CB91-F1
#
_entry.id   AF-A0A174CB91-F1
#
_cell.length_a   1.000
_cell.length_b   1.000
_cell.length_c   1.000
_cell.angle_alpha   90.00
_cell.angle_beta   90.00
_cell.angle_gamma   90.00
#
_symmetry.space_group_name_H-M   'P 1'
#
loop_
_entity.id
_entity.type
_entity.pdbx_description
1 polymer ?
#
loop_
_entity_poly.entity_id
_entity_poly.type
_entity_poly.pdbx_seq_one_letter_code
_entity_poly.pdbx_strand_id
1 'polypeptide(L)'
;MTKTSDFDDKMNYSGDYSSTGYACLAKSLIDIVKEQQAKLGYRKEIVRLYYPLSTLRHFFECAGADNKIATGMISEQQMLEILAPNNLPKQLTDTIGEIKVTTKNERFCIEIPPEGSEYVHENTADNEFISELIALVGTHGCTMEQITELFYKYSDNIEKKEMQNGEFDCYIRFLNDPDDTYYYCFHDEGCHIIYHRFLPQDYADFGF
;
A
#
# COMPACT_ATOMS: atom_id res chain seq x y z
N MET A 1 4.73 -24.52 17.58
CA MET A 1 4.06 -25.24 16.48
C MET A 1 3.56 -24.16 15.55
N THR A 2 4.46 -23.72 14.67
CA THR A 2 4.30 -22.55 13.81
C THR A 2 3.26 -22.90 12.75
N LYS A 3 2.11 -22.23 12.78
CA LYS A 3 1.17 -22.25 11.66
C LYS A 3 1.78 -21.35 10.60
N THR A 4 2.43 -21.96 9.62
CA THR A 4 2.70 -21.32 8.34
C THR A 4 1.35 -20.88 7.76
N SER A 5 1.25 -19.62 7.38
CA SER A 5 0.08 -18.97 6.81
C SER A 5 -0.31 -19.63 5.48
N ASP A 6 -1.46 -20.31 5.44
CA ASP A 6 -2.07 -20.86 4.21
C ASP A 6 -2.54 -19.78 3.20
N PHE A 7 -2.14 -18.51 3.37
CA PHE A 7 -2.46 -17.40 2.48
C PHE A 7 -1.58 -17.38 1.21
N ASP A 8 -0.38 -17.93 1.29
CA ASP A 8 0.60 -17.88 0.19
C ASP A 8 0.20 -18.74 -1.02
N ASP A 9 -0.66 -19.74 -0.83
CA ASP A 9 -0.89 -20.77 -1.85
C ASP A 9 -1.95 -20.37 -2.92
N LYS A 10 -2.70 -19.27 -2.69
CA LYS A 10 -3.72 -18.78 -3.65
C LYS A 10 -3.29 -17.58 -4.49
N MET A 11 -2.25 -16.86 -4.09
CA MET A 11 -1.58 -15.87 -4.93
C MET A 11 -0.31 -16.50 -5.50
N ASN A 12 -0.46 -17.67 -6.15
CA ASN A 12 0.61 -18.26 -6.94
C ASN A 12 0.78 -17.41 -8.21
N TYR A 13 1.36 -16.22 -8.03
CA TYR A 13 1.93 -15.44 -9.10
C TYR A 13 2.91 -16.37 -9.79
N SER A 14 2.53 -16.88 -10.96
CA SER A 14 3.48 -17.51 -11.88
C SER A 14 4.73 -16.64 -11.87
N GLY A 15 5.91 -17.21 -11.63
CA GLY A 15 7.14 -16.52 -11.20
C GLY A 15 7.70 -15.40 -12.10
N ASP A 16 6.91 -14.93 -13.06
CA ASP A 16 7.12 -13.79 -13.95
C ASP A 16 6.34 -12.53 -13.53
N TYR A 17 5.18 -12.66 -12.86
CA TYR A 17 4.31 -11.50 -12.58
C TYR A 17 4.67 -10.75 -11.30
N SER A 18 5.10 -11.44 -10.24
CA SER A 18 5.35 -10.85 -8.90
C SER A 18 6.43 -9.77 -8.87
N SER A 19 7.26 -9.69 -9.91
CA SER A 19 8.33 -8.69 -10.09
C SER A 19 7.98 -7.55 -11.04
N THR A 20 6.74 -7.48 -11.56
CA THR A 20 6.33 -6.44 -12.52
C THR A 20 5.79 -5.19 -11.84
N GLY A 21 5.85 -4.04 -12.53
CA GLY A 21 5.27 -2.80 -12.01
C GLY A 21 3.76 -2.85 -11.83
N TYR A 22 3.06 -3.68 -12.63
CA TYR A 22 1.64 -3.94 -12.43
C TYR A 22 1.36 -4.78 -11.17
N ALA A 23 2.27 -5.66 -10.76
CA ALA A 23 2.12 -6.36 -9.49
C ALA A 23 2.32 -5.42 -8.30
N CYS A 24 3.33 -4.54 -8.35
CA CYS A 24 3.50 -3.49 -7.34
C CYS A 24 2.26 -2.59 -7.25
N LEU A 25 1.72 -2.16 -8.39
CA LEU A 25 0.48 -1.39 -8.44
C LEU A 25 -0.70 -2.17 -7.85
N ALA A 26 -0.92 -3.42 -8.28
CA ALA A 26 -2.02 -4.24 -7.79
C ALA A 26 -1.95 -4.45 -6.26
N LYS A 27 -0.76 -4.77 -5.74
CA LYS A 27 -0.52 -4.90 -4.29
C LYS A 27 -0.89 -3.60 -3.57
N SER A 28 -0.39 -2.46 -4.05
CA SER A 28 -0.67 -1.16 -3.43
C SER A 28 -2.16 -0.81 -3.45
N LEU A 29 -2.85 -1.06 -4.57
CA LEU A 29 -4.30 -0.81 -4.68
C LEU A 29 -5.09 -1.71 -3.71
N ILE A 30 -4.75 -3.00 -3.63
CA ILE A 30 -5.38 -3.94 -2.69
C ILE A 30 -5.11 -3.51 -1.25
N ASP A 31 -3.86 -3.24 -0.87
CA ASP A 31 -3.49 -2.87 0.50
C ASP A 31 -4.21 -1.61 0.98
N ILE A 32 -4.33 -0.60 0.12
CA ILE A 32 -5.04 0.64 0.46
C ILE A 32 -6.55 0.42 0.55
N VAL A 33 -7.15 -0.34 -0.38
CA VAL A 33 -8.59 -0.66 -0.32
C VAL A 33 -8.90 -1.47 0.95
N LYS A 34 -8.08 -2.45 1.31
CA LYS A 34 -8.22 -3.22 2.55
C LYS A 34 -8.18 -2.32 3.77
N GLU A 35 -7.20 -1.43 3.85
CA GLU A 35 -7.08 -0.48 4.96
C GLU A 35 -8.27 0.49 5.03
N GLN A 36 -8.76 0.98 3.88
CA GLN A 36 -9.97 1.81 3.83
C GLN A 36 -11.21 1.05 4.33
N GLN A 37 -11.39 -0.20 3.91
CA GLN A 37 -12.49 -1.05 4.37
C GLN A 37 -12.39 -1.35 5.88
N ALA A 38 -11.18 -1.54 6.42
CA ALA A 38 -10.99 -1.69 7.87
C ALA A 38 -11.33 -0.41 8.64
N LYS A 39 -11.03 0.77 8.08
CA LYS A 39 -11.34 2.07 8.71
C LYS A 39 -12.81 2.47 8.63
N LEU A 40 -13.47 2.23 7.49
CA LEU A 40 -14.79 2.80 7.17
C LEU A 40 -15.91 1.75 7.06
N GLY A 41 -15.55 0.47 7.12
CA GLY A 41 -16.42 -0.65 6.79
C GLY A 41 -16.48 -0.92 5.29
N TYR A 42 -16.71 -2.18 4.91
CA TYR A 42 -16.87 -2.57 3.51
C TYR A 42 -18.13 -1.95 2.88
N ARG A 43 -17.96 -1.45 1.65
CA ARG A 43 -19.04 -1.06 0.74
C ARG A 43 -18.68 -1.44 -0.70
N LYS A 44 -19.67 -1.96 -1.43
CA LYS A 44 -19.57 -2.17 -2.88
C LYS A 44 -19.73 -0.83 -3.60
N GLU A 45 -18.64 -0.10 -3.74
CA GLU A 45 -18.63 1.26 -4.29
C GLU A 45 -17.37 1.53 -5.12
N ILE A 46 -17.42 2.62 -5.87
CA ILE A 46 -16.26 3.12 -6.60
C ILE A 46 -15.25 3.66 -5.57
N VAL A 47 -14.00 3.19 -5.67
CA VAL A 47 -12.90 3.71 -4.86
C VAL A 47 -11.98 4.56 -5.75
N ARG A 48 -11.58 5.74 -5.27
CA ARG A 48 -10.62 6.61 -5.96
C ARG A 48 -9.37 6.78 -5.14
N LEU A 49 -8.25 6.32 -5.68
CA LEU A 49 -6.94 6.43 -5.06
C LEU A 49 -6.08 7.40 -5.85
N TYR A 50 -5.34 8.26 -5.13
CA TYR A 50 -4.52 9.30 -5.73
C TYR A 50 -3.05 9.01 -5.52
N TYR A 51 -2.31 8.85 -6.61
CA TYR A 51 -0.88 8.58 -6.59
C TYR A 51 -0.12 9.76 -7.22
N PRO A 52 0.98 10.23 -6.61
CA PRO A 52 1.92 11.07 -7.34
C PRO A 52 2.65 10.24 -8.40
N LEU A 53 3.09 10.90 -9.47
CA LEU A 53 3.85 10.24 -10.53
C LEU A 53 5.14 9.57 -10.01
N SER A 54 5.77 10.11 -8.97
CA SER A 54 6.95 9.50 -8.33
C SER A 54 6.68 8.10 -7.80
N THR A 55 5.58 7.88 -7.07
CA THR A 55 5.21 6.54 -6.57
C THR A 55 4.99 5.56 -7.72
N LEU A 56 4.29 6.00 -8.77
CA LEU A 56 4.07 5.16 -9.94
C LEU A 56 5.39 4.85 -10.67
N ARG A 57 6.32 5.81 -10.76
CA ARG A 57 7.68 5.54 -11.27
C ARG A 57 8.35 4.45 -10.46
N HIS A 58 8.33 4.51 -9.14
CA HIS A 58 8.93 3.46 -8.30
C HIS A 58 8.38 2.07 -8.61
N PHE A 59 7.07 1.94 -8.85
CA PHE A 59 6.48 0.68 -9.28
C PHE A 59 7.04 0.19 -10.63
N PHE A 60 7.09 1.07 -11.63
CA PHE A 60 7.39 0.66 -13.01
C PHE A 60 8.87 0.75 -13.41
N GLU A 61 9.72 1.45 -12.64
CA GLU A 61 11.16 1.60 -12.88
C GLU A 61 12.00 0.54 -12.13
N CYS A 62 11.56 0.06 -10.96
CA CYS A 62 12.23 -1.01 -10.22
C CYS A 62 11.90 -2.43 -10.74
N ALA A 63 10.84 -2.57 -11.53
CA ALA A 63 10.44 -3.81 -12.18
C ALA A 63 11.27 -4.07 -13.45
N GLY A 64 12.46 -4.64 -13.26
CA GLY A 64 13.44 -4.86 -14.33
C GLY A 64 12.94 -5.66 -15.54
N ALA A 65 13.55 -5.35 -16.70
CA ALA A 65 13.64 -6.09 -17.98
C ALA A 65 12.38 -6.36 -18.82
N ASP A 66 11.18 -6.48 -18.25
CA ASP A 66 10.03 -7.01 -19.01
C ASP A 66 9.15 -5.91 -19.62
N ASN A 67 9.21 -4.73 -19.02
CA ASN A 67 8.63 -3.53 -19.59
C ASN A 67 9.62 -2.96 -20.60
N LYS A 68 9.24 -2.91 -21.87
CA LYS A 68 9.96 -2.22 -22.97
C LYS A 68 9.98 -0.68 -22.78
N ILE A 69 10.18 -0.22 -21.56
CA ILE A 69 10.16 1.20 -21.19
C ILE A 69 11.59 1.59 -20.95
N ALA A 70 12.03 2.51 -21.79
CA ALA A 70 13.40 2.94 -21.93
C ALA A 70 14.01 3.32 -20.58
N THR A 71 15.28 3.00 -20.41
CA THR A 71 16.18 3.53 -19.38
C THR A 71 16.10 5.06 -19.36
N GLY A 72 15.21 5.61 -18.52
CA GLY A 72 14.90 7.03 -18.41
C GLY A 72 13.64 7.25 -17.56
N MET A 73 13.58 8.40 -16.87
CA MET A 73 12.49 8.77 -15.97
C MET A 73 11.13 8.78 -16.71
N ILE A 74 10.16 7.98 -16.27
CA ILE A 74 8.86 7.85 -16.96
C ILE A 74 8.10 9.19 -16.88
N SER A 75 7.76 9.79 -18.02
CA SER A 75 6.95 11.02 -18.03
C SER A 75 5.48 10.77 -17.67
N GLU A 76 4.72 11.82 -17.33
CA GLU A 76 3.28 11.73 -17.06
C GLU A 76 2.52 11.06 -18.23
N GLN A 77 2.83 11.45 -19.47
CA GLN A 77 2.19 10.91 -20.67
C GLN A 77 2.50 9.43 -20.86
N GLN A 78 3.75 9.01 -20.63
CA GLN A 78 4.12 7.59 -20.71
C GLN A 78 3.43 6.79 -19.61
N MET A 79 3.28 7.33 -18.39
CA MET A 79 2.55 6.65 -17.33
C MET A 79 1.05 6.49 -17.66
N LEU A 80 0.42 7.49 -18.29
CA LEU A 80 -0.94 7.35 -18.81
C LEU A 80 -1.04 6.24 -19.87
N GLU A 81 -0.04 6.10 -20.75
CA GLU A 81 0.00 5.03 -21.74
C GLU A 81 0.16 3.65 -21.08
N ILE A 82 1.05 3.51 -20.09
CA ILE A 82 1.21 2.28 -19.30
C ILE A 82 -0.13 1.88 -18.65
N LEU A 83 -0.84 2.85 -18.07
CA LEU A 83 -2.08 2.62 -17.35
C LEU A 83 -3.34 2.70 -18.23
N ALA A 84 -3.18 2.79 -19.56
CA ALA A 84 -4.30 2.81 -20.47
C ALA A 84 -5.05 1.47 -20.43
N PRO A 85 -6.40 1.45 -20.53
CA PRO A 85 -7.20 0.22 -20.38
C PRO A 85 -6.74 -0.95 -21.25
N ASN A 86 -6.29 -0.67 -22.49
CA ASN A 86 -5.85 -1.71 -23.44
C ASN A 86 -4.46 -2.30 -23.12
N ASN A 87 -3.71 -1.69 -22.20
CA ASN A 87 -2.36 -2.12 -21.80
C ASN A 87 -2.35 -2.80 -20.42
N LEU A 88 -3.46 -2.77 -19.69
CA LEU A 88 -3.57 -3.42 -18.40
C LEU A 88 -3.53 -4.95 -18.56
N PRO A 89 -2.72 -5.67 -17.77
CA PRO A 89 -2.69 -7.11 -17.82
C PRO A 89 -4.00 -7.70 -17.30
N LYS A 90 -4.45 -8.79 -17.92
CA LYS A 90 -5.65 -9.53 -17.51
C LYS A 90 -5.67 -9.87 -16.02
N GLN A 91 -4.53 -10.24 -15.46
CA GLN A 91 -4.41 -10.57 -14.04
C GLN A 91 -4.77 -9.39 -13.12
N LEU A 92 -4.43 -8.16 -13.51
CA LEU A 92 -4.84 -6.96 -12.76
C LEU A 92 -6.35 -6.73 -12.92
N THR A 93 -6.88 -6.83 -14.14
CA THR A 93 -8.31 -6.58 -14.37
C THR A 93 -9.22 -7.67 -13.79
N ASP A 94 -8.76 -8.92 -13.72
CA ASP A 94 -9.50 -10.04 -13.13
C ASP A 94 -9.55 -9.95 -11.58
N THR A 95 -8.70 -9.12 -10.97
CA THR A 95 -8.67 -8.90 -9.51
C THR A 95 -9.35 -7.60 -9.12
N ILE A 96 -8.81 -6.46 -9.54
CA ILE A 96 -9.31 -5.14 -9.13
C ILE A 96 -10.29 -4.51 -10.14
N GLY A 97 -10.67 -5.23 -11.21
CA GLY A 97 -11.55 -4.73 -12.25
C GLY A 97 -10.86 -3.82 -13.28
N GLU A 98 -11.63 -3.35 -14.26
CA GLU A 98 -11.17 -2.39 -15.27
C GLU A 98 -11.04 -0.99 -14.66
N ILE A 99 -9.85 -0.67 -14.16
CA ILE A 99 -9.56 0.65 -13.57
C ILE A 99 -9.61 1.76 -14.63
N LYS A 100 -10.04 2.96 -14.21
CA LYS A 100 -9.93 4.18 -15.03
C LYS A 100 -8.89 5.11 -14.44
N VAL A 101 -8.06 5.68 -15.29
CA VAL A 101 -6.97 6.56 -14.87
C VAL A 101 -7.14 7.94 -15.48
N THR A 102 -7.06 8.96 -14.63
CA THR A 102 -6.98 10.37 -15.02
C THR A 102 -5.81 11.03 -14.30
N THR A 103 -5.25 12.12 -14.84
CA THR A 103 -4.18 12.87 -14.18
C THR A 103 -4.46 14.36 -14.16
N LYS A 104 -3.91 15.05 -13.16
CA LYS A 104 -3.81 16.51 -13.09
C LYS A 104 -2.56 16.89 -12.31
N ASN A 105 -1.63 17.60 -12.95
CA ASN A 105 -0.38 18.10 -12.34
C ASN A 105 0.41 16.97 -11.66
N GLU A 106 0.73 15.91 -12.39
CA GLU A 106 1.48 14.72 -11.91
C GLU A 106 0.79 13.93 -10.78
N ARG A 107 -0.51 14.17 -10.55
CA ARG A 107 -1.33 13.37 -9.62
C ARG A 107 -2.33 12.54 -10.39
N PHE A 108 -2.14 11.23 -10.33
CA PHE A 108 -2.97 10.23 -10.99
C PHE A 108 -4.11 9.81 -10.06
N CYS A 109 -5.34 9.96 -10.54
CA CYS A 109 -6.53 9.37 -9.94
C CYS A 109 -6.77 8.02 -10.60
N ILE A 110 -6.69 6.94 -9.81
CA ILE A 110 -7.05 5.59 -10.21
C ILE A 110 -8.43 5.29 -9.62
N GLU A 111 -9.42 5.15 -10.49
CA GLU A 111 -10.78 4.77 -10.15
C GLU A 111 -10.92 3.26 -10.26
N ILE A 112 -11.10 2.60 -9.12
CA ILE A 112 -11.39 1.17 -8.99
C ILE A 112 -12.91 1.00 -9.03
N PRO A 113 -13.45 0.15 -9.92
CA PRO A 113 -14.89 -0.07 -10.01
C PRO A 113 -15.41 -0.90 -8.80
N PRO A 114 -16.74 -0.94 -8.57
CA PRO A 114 -17.32 -1.60 -7.40
C PRO A 114 -16.94 -3.08 -7.24
N GLU A 115 -16.79 -3.80 -8.34
CA GLU A 115 -16.32 -5.19 -8.37
C GLU A 115 -14.89 -5.36 -7.84
N GLY A 116 -14.02 -4.36 -8.03
CA GLY A 116 -12.68 -4.38 -7.45
C GLY A 116 -12.69 -4.21 -5.94
N SER A 117 -13.56 -3.34 -5.41
CA SER A 117 -13.77 -3.19 -3.96
C SER A 117 -14.33 -4.49 -3.35
N GLU A 118 -15.32 -5.09 -4.01
CA GLU A 118 -15.91 -6.37 -3.59
C GLU A 118 -14.88 -7.51 -3.63
N TYR A 119 -14.07 -7.59 -4.69
CA TYR A 119 -13.03 -8.60 -4.80
C TYR A 119 -12.08 -8.55 -3.59
N VAL A 120 -11.60 -7.35 -3.23
CA VAL A 120 -10.71 -7.16 -2.08
C VAL A 120 -11.38 -7.67 -0.79
N HIS A 121 -12.65 -7.33 -0.58
CA HIS A 121 -13.38 -7.75 0.61
C HIS A 121 -13.56 -9.27 0.69
N GLU A 122 -13.86 -9.93 -0.42
CA GLU A 122 -14.17 -11.36 -0.45
C GLU A 122 -12.92 -12.26 -0.53
N ASN A 123 -11.81 -11.75 -1.07
CA ASN A 123 -10.65 -12.58 -1.46
C ASN A 123 -9.37 -12.25 -0.69
N THR A 124 -9.38 -11.26 0.20
CA THR A 124 -8.20 -10.95 1.02
C THR A 124 -8.48 -11.23 2.50
N ALA A 125 -7.45 -11.70 3.22
CA ALA A 125 -7.55 -11.82 4.67
C ALA A 125 -7.77 -10.45 5.29
N ASP A 126 -8.55 -10.42 6.37
CA ASP A 126 -8.43 -9.35 7.35
C ASP A 126 -6.97 -9.26 7.78
N ASN A 127 -6.37 -8.08 7.61
CA ASN A 127 -5.04 -7.82 8.15
C ASN A 127 -5.21 -7.59 9.65
N GLU A 128 -5.04 -8.64 10.45
CA GLU A 128 -5.24 -8.60 11.91
C GLU A 128 -4.44 -7.46 12.55
N PHE A 129 -3.18 -7.26 12.11
CA PHE A 129 -2.34 -6.17 12.59
C PHE A 129 -2.94 -4.78 12.28
N ILE A 130 -3.28 -4.51 11.02
CA ILE A 130 -3.85 -3.22 10.62
C ILE A 130 -5.18 -2.95 11.32
N SER A 131 -6.04 -3.97 11.45
CA SER A 131 -7.31 -3.85 12.16
C SER A 131 -7.12 -3.52 13.64
N GLU A 132 -6.17 -4.18 14.31
CA GLU A 132 -5.82 -3.86 15.70
C GLU A 132 -5.18 -2.47 15.82
N LEU A 133 -4.32 -2.07 14.88
CA LEU A 133 -3.71 -0.74 14.86
C LEU A 133 -4.77 0.34 14.73
N ILE A 134 -5.70 0.21 13.78
CA ILE A 134 -6.82 1.15 13.58
C ILE A 134 -7.67 1.25 14.85
N ALA A 135 -8.01 0.12 15.47
CA ALA A 135 -8.79 0.10 16.71
C ALA A 135 -8.05 0.80 17.87
N LEU A 136 -6.73 0.57 17.96
CA LEU A 136 -5.88 1.15 18.99
C LEU A 136 -5.78 2.67 18.82
N VAL A 137 -5.42 3.17 17.63
CA VAL A 137 -5.31 4.62 17.39
C VAL A 137 -6.66 5.34 17.46
N GLY A 138 -7.77 4.63 17.21
CA GLY A 138 -9.12 5.13 17.39
C GLY A 138 -9.55 5.25 18.86
N THR A 139 -8.80 4.69 19.81
CA THR A 139 -9.09 4.76 21.24
C THR A 139 -8.59 6.08 21.83
N HIS A 140 -9.45 6.80 22.55
CA HIS A 140 -9.08 8.05 23.21
C HIS A 140 -7.97 7.82 24.25
N GLY A 141 -6.89 8.61 24.17
CA GLY A 141 -5.73 8.47 25.06
C GLY A 141 -4.82 7.29 24.73
N CYS A 142 -4.90 6.76 23.51
CA CYS A 142 -3.88 5.86 22.96
C CYS A 142 -2.49 6.49 23.12
N THR A 143 -1.49 5.69 23.52
CA THR A 143 -0.10 6.16 23.66
C THR A 143 0.83 5.51 22.65
N MET A 144 1.97 6.16 22.40
CA MET A 144 3.00 5.61 21.52
C MET A 144 3.62 4.31 22.05
N GLU A 145 3.62 4.09 23.37
CA GLU A 145 4.06 2.83 23.98
C GLU A 145 3.11 1.69 23.60
N GLN A 146 1.79 1.90 23.70
CA GLN A 146 0.80 0.88 23.33
C GLN A 146 0.90 0.51 21.85
N ILE A 147 1.14 1.49 20.98
CA ILE A 147 1.38 1.25 19.55
C ILE A 147 2.65 0.41 19.38
N THR A 148 3.73 0.76 20.08
CA THR A 148 5.00 0.02 19.99
C THR A 148 4.83 -1.42 20.49
N GLU A 149 4.09 -1.64 21.58
CA GLU A 149 3.75 -2.98 22.09
C GLU A 149 2.93 -3.79 21.09
N LEU A 150 2.01 -3.15 20.36
CA LEU A 150 1.27 -3.78 19.29
C LEU A 150 2.20 -4.27 18.17
N PHE A 151 3.19 -3.47 17.73
CA PHE A 151 4.18 -3.95 16.75
C PHE A 151 4.97 -5.16 17.27
N TYR A 152 5.40 -5.13 18.53
CA TYR A 152 6.11 -6.26 19.13
C TYR A 152 5.25 -7.53 19.29
N LYS A 153 3.92 -7.39 19.39
CA LYS A 153 3.01 -8.55 19.36
C LYS A 153 3.08 -9.30 18.03
N TYR A 154 3.37 -8.61 16.93
CA TYR A 154 3.39 -9.17 15.58
C TYR A 154 4.80 -9.49 15.06
N SER A 155 5.84 -8.87 15.61
CA SER A 155 7.24 -9.21 15.29
C SER A 155 8.22 -8.85 16.41
N ASP A 156 9.17 -9.74 16.68
CA ASP A 156 10.31 -9.45 17.57
C ASP A 156 11.36 -8.53 16.92
N ASN A 157 11.25 -8.25 15.61
CA ASN A 157 12.24 -7.50 14.84
C ASN A 157 11.61 -6.29 14.14
N ILE A 158 11.56 -5.18 14.87
CA ILE A 158 11.05 -3.89 14.40
C ILE A 158 12.12 -2.81 14.53
N GLU A 159 12.02 -1.77 13.71
CA GLU A 159 12.77 -0.53 13.89
C GLU A 159 11.81 0.58 14.28
N LYS A 160 12.12 1.30 15.36
CA LYS A 160 11.46 2.54 15.74
C LYS A 160 12.49 3.66 15.77
N LYS A 161 12.16 4.81 15.16
CA LYS A 161 13.04 5.98 15.15
C LYS A 161 12.25 7.27 15.30
N GLU A 162 12.72 8.15 16.17
CA GLU A 162 12.20 9.51 16.31
C GLU A 162 12.48 10.34 15.05
N MET A 163 11.54 11.22 14.72
CA MET A 163 11.60 12.09 13.55
C MET A 163 11.58 13.56 14.00
N GLN A 164 12.31 14.41 13.28
CA GLN A 164 12.34 15.86 13.49
C GLN A 164 12.08 16.60 12.19
N ASN A 165 11.06 16.15 11.44
CA ASN A 165 10.66 16.74 10.16
C ASN A 165 9.53 17.79 10.31
N GLY A 166 8.95 17.93 11.51
CA GLY A 166 7.85 18.86 11.79
C GLY A 166 6.45 18.35 11.43
N GLU A 167 6.33 17.09 10.98
CA GLU A 167 5.05 16.46 10.59
C GLU A 167 4.77 15.17 11.38
N PHE A 168 5.78 14.34 11.61
CA PHE A 168 5.67 13.07 12.33
C PHE A 168 6.65 13.04 13.50
N ASP A 169 6.26 12.39 14.58
CA ASP A 169 7.06 12.26 15.80
C ASP A 169 8.00 11.05 15.74
N CYS A 170 7.55 9.95 15.12
CA CYS A 170 8.38 8.78 14.87
C CYS A 170 7.83 7.93 13.73
N TYR A 171 8.65 6.99 13.25
CA TYR A 171 8.16 5.86 12.47
C TYR A 171 8.43 4.54 13.19
N ILE A 172 7.62 3.53 12.88
CA ILE A 172 7.85 2.12 13.21
C ILE A 172 7.73 1.29 11.93
N ARG A 173 8.58 0.27 11.75
CA ARG A 173 8.48 -0.70 10.64
C ARG A 173 8.93 -2.09 11.04
N PHE A 174 8.40 -3.11 10.35
CA PHE A 174 8.88 -4.48 10.44
C PHE A 174 10.17 -4.65 9.63
N LEU A 175 11.15 -5.37 10.17
CA LEU A 175 12.44 -5.61 9.49
C LEU A 175 12.54 -7.01 8.87
N ASN A 176 11.64 -7.91 9.22
CA ASN A 176 11.63 -9.32 8.83
C ASN A 176 10.32 -9.75 8.16
N ASP A 177 9.48 -8.78 7.76
CA ASP A 177 8.26 -9.03 7.02
C ASP A 177 8.43 -8.54 5.56
N PRO A 178 8.58 -9.45 4.58
CA PRO A 178 8.71 -9.07 3.18
C PRO A 178 7.39 -8.57 2.55
N ASP A 179 6.25 -8.85 3.17
CA ASP A 179 4.93 -8.46 2.66
C ASP A 179 4.47 -7.11 3.22
N ASP A 180 4.92 -6.76 4.43
CA ASP A 180 4.73 -5.46 5.07
C ASP A 180 6.03 -4.68 5.23
N THR A 181 6.44 -4.04 4.13
CA THR A 181 7.63 -3.19 4.09
C THR A 181 7.33 -1.72 4.41
N TYR A 182 6.14 -1.40 4.91
CA TYR A 182 5.71 -0.01 5.07
C TYR A 182 6.42 0.69 6.24
N TYR A 183 6.69 1.98 6.06
CA TYR A 183 7.03 2.90 7.15
C TYR A 183 5.74 3.45 7.73
N TYR A 184 5.44 3.11 8.99
CA TYR A 184 4.30 3.64 9.72
C TYR A 184 4.75 4.88 10.46
N CYS A 185 4.47 6.06 9.90
CA CYS A 185 4.80 7.35 10.50
C CYS A 185 3.64 7.82 11.38
N PHE A 186 3.92 8.07 12.65
CA PHE A 186 2.94 8.45 13.67
C PHE A 186 3.10 9.91 14.06
N HIS A 187 1.98 10.57 14.33
CA HIS A 187 1.93 11.90 14.93
C HIS A 187 0.95 11.90 16.12
N ASP A 188 1.42 12.38 17.27
CA ASP A 188 0.64 12.54 18.50
C ASP A 188 0.09 13.97 18.58
N GLU A 189 -1.23 14.08 18.40
CA GLU A 189 -1.97 15.35 18.51
C GLU A 189 -2.40 15.64 19.97
N GLY A 190 -1.88 14.89 20.94
CA GLY A 190 -2.11 15.01 22.38
C GLY A 190 -3.35 14.27 22.89
N CYS A 191 -4.45 14.27 22.14
CA CYS A 191 -5.66 13.50 22.47
C CYS A 191 -5.83 12.24 21.60
N HIS A 192 -5.27 12.27 20.39
CA HIS A 192 -5.36 11.22 19.39
C HIS A 192 -4.00 11.06 18.71
N ILE A 193 -3.69 9.83 18.32
CA ILE A 193 -2.54 9.54 17.47
C ILE A 193 -3.07 9.25 16.08
N ILE A 194 -2.48 9.91 15.08
CA ILE A 194 -2.73 9.61 13.67
C ILE A 194 -1.51 8.92 13.08
N TYR A 195 -1.73 8.16 12.00
CA TYR A 195 -0.64 7.53 11.28
C TYR A 195 -0.83 7.58 9.77
N HIS A 196 0.30 7.62 9.07
CA HIS A 196 0.40 7.43 7.63
C HIS A 196 1.33 6.28 7.34
N ARG A 197 1.05 5.53 6.27
CA ARG A 197 1.94 4.47 5.78
C ARG A 197 2.59 4.92 4.48
N PHE A 198 3.90 4.78 4.41
CA PHE A 198 4.67 5.09 3.22
C PHE A 198 5.43 3.86 2.74
N LEU A 199 5.50 3.66 1.43
CA LEU A 199 6.44 2.71 0.87
C LEU A 199 7.87 3.20 1.12
N PRO A 200 8.87 2.31 1.23
CA PRO A 200 10.26 2.71 1.46
C PRO A 200 10.78 3.76 0.48
N GLN A 201 10.43 3.62 -0.81
CA GLN A 201 10.85 4.54 -1.87
C GLN A 201 10.17 5.92 -1.72
N ASP A 202 8.87 5.94 -1.41
CA ASP A 202 8.14 7.18 -1.17
C ASP A 202 8.67 7.89 0.09
N TYR A 203 8.91 7.14 1.17
CA TYR A 203 9.52 7.66 2.40
C TYR A 203 10.87 8.33 2.11
N ALA A 204 11.72 7.69 1.29
CA ALA A 204 13.01 8.24 0.90
C ALA A 204 12.89 9.52 0.05
N ASP A 205 11.92 9.59 -0.86
CA ASP A 205 11.67 10.76 -1.71
C ASP A 205 11.25 12.00 -0.90
N PHE A 206 10.56 11.83 0.22
CA PHE A 206 10.19 12.95 1.09
C PHE A 206 11.39 13.57 1.83
N GLY A 207 12.52 12.86 1.91
CA GLY A 207 13.74 13.37 2.55
C GLY A 207 13.62 13.53 4.07
N PHE A 208 12.77 12.73 4.72
CA PHE A 208 12.56 12.71 6.16
C PHE A 208 13.76 12.18 6.97
#